data_AF-A0A413VDS6-F1
#
_entry.id   AF-A0A413VDS6-F1
#
_cell.length_a   1.000
_cell.length_b   1.000
_cell.length_c   1.000
_cell.angle_alpha   90.00
_cell.angle_beta   90.00
_cell.angle_gamma   90.00
#
_symmetry.space_group_name_H-M   'P 1'
#
loop_
_entity.id
_entity.type
_entity.pdbx_description
1 polymer ?
#
loop_
_entity_poly.entity_id
_entity_poly.type
_entity_poly.pdbx_seq_one_letter_code
_entity_poly.pdbx_strand_id
1 'polypeptide(L)'
;MKKLIVLLVMMCSLAPVLRAADGCNQRLSPAEFRARQKAYITEKAGLTKEEAARFFPLYFELQDKKKEQNDKAWSLIRQGKDEKTTEAQYDVIMEGVYDARIAADRLDKIYFAKFKKILSAKKLYLVQKAEMRFHRELLKGMRHNDNKDKASKSQPGKK
;
A
#
# COMPACT_ATOMS: atom_id res chain seq x y z
N MET A 1 25.14 -16.74 50.39
CA MET A 1 25.18 -15.97 49.12
C MET A 1 25.11 -16.80 47.84
N LYS A 2 25.16 -18.14 47.87
CA LYS A 2 25.00 -18.98 46.66
C LYS A 2 23.54 -19.12 46.18
N LYS A 3 22.56 -19.04 47.09
CA LYS A 3 21.12 -19.15 46.78
C LYS A 3 20.54 -17.90 46.07
N LEU A 4 21.15 -16.72 46.27
CA LEU A 4 20.76 -15.47 45.61
C LEU A 4 21.27 -15.39 44.16
N ILE A 5 22.42 -16.00 43.86
CA ILE A 5 22.99 -16.04 42.51
C ILE A 5 22.16 -16.97 41.61
N VAL A 6 21.65 -18.08 42.13
CA VAL A 6 20.78 -19.01 41.38
C VAL A 6 19.45 -18.35 41.00
N LEU A 7 18.89 -17.50 41.87
CA LEU A 7 17.65 -16.76 41.61
C LEU A 7 17.82 -15.65 40.55
N LEU A 8 19.00 -15.03 40.47
CA LEU A 8 19.29 -13.98 39.50
C LEU A 8 19.60 -14.52 38.10
N VAL A 9 20.13 -15.75 38.01
CA VAL A 9 20.36 -16.45 36.73
C VAL A 9 19.06 -17.08 36.18
N MET A 10 18.13 -17.49 37.06
CA MET A 10 16.83 -18.06 36.66
C MET A 10 15.82 -17.02 36.13
N MET A 11 16.01 -15.73 36.46
CA MET A 11 15.18 -14.62 35.96
C MET A 11 15.63 -14.09 34.59
N CYS A 12 16.85 -14.40 34.14
CA CYS A 12 17.37 -13.99 32.83
C CYS A 12 17.13 -15.03 31.71
N SER A 13 16.67 -16.23 32.03
CA SER A 13 16.36 -17.28 31.05
C SER A 13 14.90 -17.26 30.55
N LEU A 14 14.04 -16.37 31.08
CA LEU A 14 12.65 -16.18 30.65
C LEU A 14 12.44 -14.95 29.73
N ALA A 15 13.47 -14.45 29.06
CA ALA A 15 13.30 -13.40 28.05
C ALA A 15 14.13 -13.63 26.76
N PRO A 16 13.84 -14.71 26.01
CA PRO A 16 13.99 -14.61 24.57
C PRO A 16 12.77 -15.19 23.82
N VAL A 17 11.55 -14.63 24.03
CA VAL A 17 10.39 -14.99 23.18
C VAL A 17 9.54 -13.77 22.77
N LEU A 18 10.07 -12.56 22.86
CA LEU A 18 9.40 -11.35 22.33
C LEU A 18 10.31 -10.55 21.40
N ARG A 19 11.05 -11.23 20.53
CA ARG A 19 11.50 -10.65 19.25
C ARG A 19 11.39 -11.70 18.14
N ALA A 20 10.14 -12.11 17.90
CA ALA A 20 9.72 -12.71 16.66
C ALA A 20 8.42 -12.02 16.20
N ALA A 21 8.52 -10.70 15.95
CA ALA A 21 7.50 -9.95 15.22
C ALA A 21 7.96 -9.60 13.79
N ASP A 22 9.09 -10.15 13.33
CA ASP A 22 9.59 -9.99 11.95
C ASP A 22 8.96 -11.01 10.99
N GLY A 23 7.64 -11.18 11.10
CA GLY A 23 6.86 -12.09 10.29
C GLY A 23 5.42 -11.62 10.14
N CYS A 24 5.19 -10.32 10.06
CA CYS A 24 3.85 -9.79 9.85
C CYS A 24 3.45 -9.98 8.38
N ASN A 25 3.10 -11.22 8.02
CA ASN A 25 2.28 -11.55 6.85
C ASN A 25 0.82 -11.09 7.11
N GLN A 26 0.64 -9.90 7.66
CA GLN A 26 -0.66 -9.35 7.94
C GLN A 26 -1.05 -8.51 6.74
N ARG A 27 -1.94 -9.06 5.91
CA ARG A 27 -2.74 -8.26 4.98
C ARG A 27 -3.36 -7.14 5.82
N LEU A 28 -2.83 -5.93 5.66
CA LEU A 28 -3.30 -4.77 6.41
C LEU A 28 -4.78 -4.59 6.10
N SER A 29 -5.58 -4.34 7.15
CA SER A 29 -6.94 -3.88 6.91
C SER A 29 -6.89 -2.55 6.14
N PRO A 30 -7.92 -2.20 5.36
CA PRO A 30 -7.94 -0.90 4.67
C PRO A 30 -7.72 0.29 5.61
N ALA A 31 -8.23 0.20 6.85
CA ALA A 31 -8.04 1.23 7.88
C ALA A 31 -6.58 1.31 8.35
N GLU A 32 -5.94 0.18 8.64
CA GLU A 32 -4.53 0.13 9.02
C GLU A 32 -3.62 0.63 7.90
N PHE A 33 -3.95 0.28 6.65
CA PHE A 33 -3.23 0.76 5.48
C PHE A 33 -3.31 2.29 5.37
N ARG A 34 -4.52 2.86 5.46
CA ARG A 34 -4.71 4.32 5.42
C ARG A 34 -4.01 5.01 6.60
N ALA A 35 -4.05 4.41 7.79
CA ALA A 35 -3.36 4.94 8.97
C ALA A 35 -1.83 5.00 8.76
N ARG A 36 -1.23 3.91 8.26
CA ARG A 36 0.20 3.85 7.94
C ARG A 36 0.57 4.82 6.82
N GLN A 37 -0.24 4.90 5.77
CA GLN A 37 -0.02 5.84 4.67
C GLN A 37 -0.09 7.28 5.15
N LYS A 38 -1.09 7.61 5.99
CA LYS A 38 -1.26 8.92 6.61
C LYS A 38 -0.04 9.29 7.44
N ALA A 39 0.41 8.41 8.32
CA ALA A 39 1.60 8.64 9.15
C ALA A 39 2.85 8.87 8.28
N TYR A 40 3.09 7.99 7.30
CA TYR A 40 4.26 8.07 6.43
C TYR A 40 4.29 9.37 5.61
N ILE A 41 3.18 9.74 4.97
CA ILE A 41 3.10 10.97 4.18
C ILE A 41 3.25 12.20 5.08
N THR A 42 2.61 12.22 6.25
CA THR A 42 2.73 13.33 7.22
C THR A 42 4.19 13.57 7.58
N GLU A 43 4.91 12.50 7.94
CA GLU A 43 6.33 12.56 8.31
C GLU A 43 7.20 13.00 7.14
N LYS A 44 7.12 12.33 5.98
CA LYS A 44 8.02 12.57 4.85
C LYS A 44 7.76 13.88 4.11
N ALA A 45 6.53 14.40 4.15
CA ALA A 45 6.18 15.68 3.55
C ALA A 45 6.20 16.85 4.55
N GLY A 46 6.44 16.58 5.84
CA GLY A 46 6.48 17.61 6.89
C GLY A 46 5.15 18.35 7.02
N LEU A 47 4.05 17.61 7.04
CA LEU A 47 2.71 18.19 7.21
C LEU A 47 2.47 18.52 8.68
N THR A 48 1.97 19.73 8.96
CA THR A 48 1.47 20.10 10.28
C THR A 48 0.17 19.35 10.59
N LYS A 49 -0.25 19.36 11.86
CA LYS A 49 -1.50 18.70 12.28
C LYS A 49 -2.71 19.31 11.57
N GLU A 50 -2.72 20.64 11.41
CA GLU A 50 -3.77 21.41 10.79
C GLU A 50 -3.83 21.15 9.28
N GLU A 51 -2.67 21.14 8.61
CA GLU A 51 -2.57 20.77 7.19
C GLU A 51 -3.04 19.34 6.96
N ALA A 52 -2.56 18.37 7.76
CA ALA A 52 -2.94 16.97 7.65
C ALA A 52 -4.44 16.76 7.86
N ALA A 53 -5.04 17.43 8.85
CA ALA A 53 -6.47 17.34 9.13
C ALA A 53 -7.33 17.79 7.93
N ARG A 54 -6.87 18.79 7.17
CA ARG A 54 -7.57 19.30 5.97
C ARG A 54 -7.22 18.51 4.70
N PHE A 55 -5.98 18.04 4.59
CA PHE A 55 -5.45 17.37 3.40
C PHE A 55 -5.99 15.93 3.24
N PHE A 56 -5.89 15.12 4.30
CA PHE A 56 -6.19 13.68 4.19
C PHE A 56 -7.64 13.33 3.80
N PRO A 57 -8.68 14.07 4.23
CA PRO A 57 -10.04 13.83 3.74
C PRO A 57 -10.13 13.91 2.20
N LEU A 58 -9.54 14.94 1.59
CA LEU A 58 -9.53 15.11 0.14
C LEU A 58 -8.60 14.12 -0.56
N TYR A 59 -7.47 13.78 0.06
CA TYR A 59 -6.53 12.80 -0.46
C TYR A 59 -7.16 11.41 -0.59
N PHE A 60 -7.85 10.95 0.46
CA PHE A 60 -8.52 9.65 0.43
C PHE A 60 -9.74 9.64 -0.48
N GLU A 61 -10.48 10.76 -0.58
CA GLU A 61 -11.55 10.91 -1.57
C GLU A 61 -11.02 10.75 -3.00
N LEU A 62 -9.87 11.38 -3.33
CA LEU A 62 -9.21 11.20 -4.63
C LEU A 62 -8.83 9.74 -4.86
N GLN A 63 -8.20 9.08 -3.88
CA GLN A 63 -7.83 7.66 -4.01
C GLN A 63 -9.05 6.77 -4.27
N ASP A 64 -10.16 7.00 -3.56
CA ASP A 64 -11.39 6.23 -3.73
C ASP A 64 -11.98 6.43 -5.13
N LYS A 65 -12.03 7.67 -5.63
CA LYS A 65 -12.49 7.97 -6.99
C LYS A 65 -11.58 7.37 -8.06
N LYS A 66 -10.24 7.41 -7.87
CA LYS A 66 -9.29 6.78 -8.79
C LYS A 66 -9.41 5.25 -8.76
N LYS A 67 -9.66 4.68 -7.59
CA LYS A 67 -9.92 3.25 -7.45
C LYS A 67 -11.15 2.84 -8.27
N GLU A 68 -12.23 3.62 -8.21
CA GLU A 68 -13.44 3.35 -9.01
C GLU A 68 -13.13 3.32 -10.52
N GLN A 69 -12.36 4.29 -11.04
CA GLN A 69 -11.95 4.31 -12.46
C GLN A 69 -11.06 3.12 -12.81
N ASN A 70 -10.11 2.80 -11.93
CA ASN A 70 -9.25 1.63 -12.11
C ASN A 70 -10.06 0.32 -12.08
N ASP A 71 -11.01 0.16 -11.16
CA ASP A 71 -11.87 -1.03 -11.09
C ASP A 71 -12.71 -1.19 -12.38
N LYS A 72 -13.19 -0.10 -12.97
CA LYS A 72 -13.85 -0.10 -14.29
C LYS A 72 -12.90 -0.58 -15.39
N ALA A 73 -11.69 -0.03 -15.47
CA ALA A 73 -10.68 -0.47 -16.43
C ALA A 73 -10.34 -1.96 -16.26
N TRP A 74 -10.17 -2.45 -15.02
CA TRP A 74 -9.92 -3.87 -14.76
C TRP A 74 -11.10 -4.77 -15.11
N SER A 75 -12.34 -4.29 -14.90
CA SER A 75 -13.54 -5.03 -15.33
C SER A 75 -13.56 -5.21 -16.84
N LEU A 76 -13.28 -4.15 -17.61
CA LEU A 76 -13.18 -4.21 -19.08
C LEU A 76 -12.07 -5.16 -19.55
N ILE A 77 -10.86 -5.03 -19.01
CA ILE A 77 -9.74 -5.93 -19.34
C ILE A 77 -10.08 -7.40 -19.07
N ARG A 78 -10.86 -7.69 -18.03
CA ARG A 78 -11.27 -9.07 -17.73
C ARG A 78 -12.28 -9.63 -18.75
N GLN A 79 -13.08 -8.78 -19.40
CA GLN A 79 -14.02 -9.21 -20.44
C GLN A 79 -13.29 -9.76 -21.67
N GLY A 80 -12.16 -9.16 -22.05
CA GLY A 80 -11.34 -9.62 -23.19
C GLY A 80 -10.64 -10.96 -22.98
N LYS A 81 -10.88 -11.67 -21.88
CA LYS A 81 -10.42 -13.06 -21.70
C LYS A 81 -11.42 -14.09 -22.25
N ASP A 82 -12.62 -13.66 -22.62
CA ASP A 82 -13.61 -14.54 -23.25
C ASP A 82 -13.13 -14.91 -24.66
N GLU A 83 -13.03 -16.22 -24.93
CA GLU A 83 -12.61 -16.78 -26.23
C GLU A 83 -13.52 -16.35 -27.39
N LYS A 84 -14.74 -15.88 -27.10
CA LYS A 84 -15.69 -15.36 -28.08
C LYS A 84 -15.57 -13.85 -28.34
N THR A 85 -14.64 -13.18 -27.67
CA THR A 85 -14.41 -11.74 -27.89
C THR A 85 -13.93 -11.50 -29.31
N THR A 86 -14.68 -10.68 -30.04
CA THR A 86 -14.36 -10.27 -31.42
C THR A 86 -13.39 -9.08 -31.43
N GLU A 87 -12.71 -8.86 -32.56
CA GLU A 87 -11.83 -7.68 -32.74
C GLU A 87 -12.54 -6.35 -32.42
N ALA A 88 -13.78 -6.17 -32.91
CA ALA A 88 -14.56 -4.98 -32.61
C ALA A 88 -14.88 -4.81 -31.11
N GLN A 89 -15.05 -5.91 -30.38
CA GLN A 89 -15.23 -5.86 -28.92
C GLN A 89 -13.92 -5.56 -28.19
N TYR A 90 -12.78 -6.04 -28.70
CA TYR A 90 -11.47 -5.64 -28.18
C TYR A 90 -11.23 -4.15 -28.35
N ASP A 91 -11.59 -3.55 -29.48
CA ASP A 91 -11.49 -2.10 -29.69
C ASP A 91 -12.29 -1.32 -28.64
N VAL A 92 -13.56 -1.69 -28.42
CA VAL A 92 -14.42 -1.05 -27.40
C VAL A 92 -13.85 -1.23 -25.99
N ILE A 93 -13.32 -2.42 -25.65
CA ILE A 93 -12.67 -2.68 -24.37
C ILE A 93 -11.47 -1.77 -24.20
N MET A 94 -10.61 -1.66 -25.22
CA MET A 94 -9.39 -0.88 -25.15
C MET A 94 -9.68 0.62 -25.06
N GLU A 95 -10.63 1.15 -25.84
CA GLU A 95 -11.10 2.53 -25.72
C GLU A 95 -11.59 2.83 -24.30
N GLY A 96 -12.47 1.99 -23.75
CA GLY A 96 -12.98 2.18 -22.39
C GLY A 96 -11.88 2.12 -21.31
N VAL A 97 -10.84 1.31 -21.50
CA VAL A 97 -9.67 1.27 -20.60
C VAL A 97 -8.87 2.57 -20.66
N TYR A 98 -8.65 3.12 -21.85
CA TYR A 98 -7.97 4.41 -22.01
C TYR A 98 -8.80 5.57 -21.45
N ASP A 99 -10.10 5.58 -21.68
CA ASP A 99 -11.02 6.58 -21.14
C ASP A 99 -11.02 6.59 -19.60
N ALA A 100 -11.06 5.41 -18.98
CA ALA A 100 -10.98 5.30 -17.52
C ALA A 100 -9.64 5.83 -16.97
N ARG A 101 -8.52 5.62 -17.69
CA ARG A 101 -7.21 6.19 -17.32
C ARG A 101 -7.20 7.71 -17.44
N ILE A 102 -7.72 8.25 -18.55
CA ILE A 102 -7.86 9.70 -18.76
C ILE A 102 -8.74 10.32 -17.67
N ALA A 103 -9.84 9.66 -17.29
CA ALA A 103 -10.71 10.12 -16.21
C ALA A 103 -9.97 10.17 -14.87
N ALA A 104 -9.13 9.17 -14.56
CA ALA A 104 -8.29 9.18 -13.36
C ALA A 104 -7.27 10.34 -13.37
N ASP A 105 -6.63 10.63 -14.50
CA ASP A 105 -5.67 11.73 -14.63
C ASP A 105 -6.36 13.11 -14.53
N ARG A 106 -7.58 13.24 -15.05
CA ARG A 106 -8.41 14.45 -14.86
C ARG A 106 -8.72 14.69 -13.39
N LEU A 107 -8.98 13.63 -12.61
CA LEU A 107 -9.18 13.75 -11.16
C LEU A 107 -7.91 14.30 -10.49
N ASP A 108 -6.71 13.83 -10.86
CA ASP A 108 -5.46 14.35 -10.30
C ASP A 108 -5.32 15.87 -10.51
N LYS A 109 -5.62 16.36 -11.72
CA LYS A 109 -5.60 17.81 -12.03
C LYS A 109 -6.61 18.59 -11.19
N ILE A 110 -7.83 18.09 -11.04
CA ILE A 110 -8.89 18.73 -10.23
C ILE A 110 -8.46 18.82 -8.77
N TYR A 111 -7.97 17.71 -8.20
CA TYR A 111 -7.57 17.67 -6.79
C TYR A 111 -6.29 18.43 -6.52
N PHE A 112 -5.36 18.52 -7.48
CA PHE A 112 -4.19 19.39 -7.35
C PHE A 112 -4.58 20.85 -7.05
N ALA A 113 -5.60 21.39 -7.75
CA ALA A 113 -6.11 22.72 -7.48
C ALA A 113 -6.72 22.86 -6.07
N LYS A 114 -7.40 21.81 -5.57
CA LYS A 114 -7.92 21.77 -4.19
C LYS A 114 -6.78 21.72 -3.16
N PHE A 115 -5.78 20.87 -3.38
CA PHE A 115 -4.65 20.70 -2.46
C PHE A 115 -3.77 21.94 -2.38
N LYS A 116 -3.60 22.69 -3.46
CA LYS A 116 -2.88 23.97 -3.47
C LYS A 116 -3.47 25.03 -2.53
N LYS A 117 -4.74 24.91 -2.15
CA LYS A 117 -5.38 25.78 -1.16
C LYS A 117 -5.02 25.42 0.30
N ILE A 118 -4.35 24.28 0.49
CA ILE A 118 -4.03 23.69 1.80
C ILE A 118 -2.52 23.59 1.98
N LEU A 119 -1.79 23.16 0.95
CA LEU A 119 -0.36 22.88 0.99
C LEU A 119 0.40 23.73 -0.03
N SER A 120 1.65 24.09 0.30
CA SER A 120 2.58 24.69 -0.65
C SER A 120 2.96 23.70 -1.77
N ALA A 121 3.38 24.22 -2.92
CA ALA A 121 3.82 23.40 -4.05
C ALA A 121 4.97 22.43 -3.67
N LYS A 122 5.90 22.89 -2.81
CA LYS A 122 6.98 22.06 -2.28
C LYS A 122 6.45 20.87 -1.47
N LYS A 123 5.48 21.10 -0.58
CA LYS A 123 4.88 20.02 0.21
C LYS A 123 4.10 19.04 -0.67
N LEU A 124 3.39 19.51 -1.69
CA LEU A 124 2.70 18.63 -2.65
C LEU A 124 3.67 17.74 -3.43
N TYR A 125 4.81 18.29 -3.86
CA TYR A 125 5.87 17.49 -4.46
C TYR A 125 6.40 16.41 -3.51
N LEU A 126 6.61 16.75 -2.23
CA LEU A 126 7.08 15.79 -1.23
C LEU A 126 6.02 14.72 -0.92
N VAL A 127 4.73 15.07 -0.90
CA VAL A 127 3.62 14.11 -0.78
C VAL A 127 3.68 13.10 -1.92
N GLN A 128 3.79 13.54 -3.17
CA GLN A 128 3.90 12.64 -4.34
C GLN A 128 5.12 11.73 -4.23
N LYS A 129 6.27 12.27 -3.83
CA LYS A 129 7.49 11.49 -3.60
C LYS A 129 7.32 10.46 -2.48
N ALA A 130 6.66 10.83 -1.39
CA ALA A 130 6.37 9.94 -0.27
C ALA A 130 5.41 8.82 -0.68
N GLU A 131 4.37 9.14 -1.44
CA GLU A 131 3.41 8.16 -1.95
C GLU A 131 4.09 7.10 -2.84
N MET A 132 4.91 7.52 -3.80
CA MET A 132 5.67 6.59 -4.65
C MET A 132 6.59 5.67 -3.83
N ARG A 133 7.25 6.20 -2.79
CA ARG A 133 8.13 5.41 -1.92
C ARG A 133 7.36 4.44 -1.05
N PHE A 134 6.25 4.88 -0.46
CA PHE A 134 5.37 4.05 0.37
C PHE A 134 4.89 2.81 -0.39
N HIS A 135 4.40 2.98 -1.63
CA HIS A 135 4.00 1.85 -2.47
C HIS A 135 5.17 0.91 -2.77
N ARG A 136 6.37 1.44 -3.06
CA ARG A 136 7.56 0.62 -3.31
C ARG A 136 8.00 -0.17 -2.08
N GLU A 137 7.97 0.44 -0.89
CA GLU A 137 8.33 -0.21 0.38
C GLU A 137 7.35 -1.31 0.76
N LEU A 138 6.04 -1.08 0.57
CA LEU A 138 5.01 -2.10 0.73
C LEU A 138 5.20 -3.30 -0.22
N LEU A 139 5.48 -3.02 -1.50
CA LEU A 139 5.72 -4.08 -2.50
C LEU A 139 6.98 -4.89 -2.22
N LYS A 140 8.03 -4.28 -1.64
CA LYS A 140 9.24 -4.99 -1.21
C LYS A 140 8.98 -5.94 -0.05
N GLY A 141 8.17 -5.53 0.93
CA GLY A 141 7.77 -6.38 2.05
C GLY A 141 7.02 -7.64 1.62
N MET A 142 6.15 -7.53 0.60
CA MET A 142 5.41 -8.69 0.07
C MET A 142 6.30 -9.69 -0.68
N ARG A 143 7.24 -9.22 -1.52
CA ARG A 143 8.12 -10.11 -2.32
C ARG A 143 9.06 -10.98 -1.49
N HIS A 144 9.43 -10.55 -0.28
CA HIS A 144 10.33 -11.32 0.58
C HIS A 144 9.66 -12.52 1.26
N ASN A 145 8.33 -12.44 1.48
CA ASN A 145 7.55 -13.53 2.08
C ASN A 145 7.15 -14.60 1.05
N ASP A 146 6.79 -14.22 -0.18
CA ASP A 146 6.42 -15.19 -1.23
C ASP A 146 7.56 -16.18 -1.55
N ASN A 147 8.82 -15.76 -1.40
CA ASN A 147 9.99 -16.62 -1.66
C ASN A 147 10.32 -17.56 -0.48
N LYS A 148 9.98 -17.17 0.76
CA LYS A 148 10.08 -18.05 1.94
C LYS A 148 9.00 -19.12 1.95
N ASP A 149 7.79 -18.79 1.51
CA ASP A 149 6.67 -19.75 1.40
C ASP A 149 6.84 -20.75 0.25
N LYS A 150 7.65 -20.43 -0.77
CA LYS A 150 8.08 -21.39 -1.81
C LYS A 150 9.22 -22.29 -1.35
N ALA A 151 10.20 -21.76 -0.60
CA ALA A 151 11.32 -22.54 -0.10
C ALA A 151 10.92 -23.56 0.98
N SER A 152 9.84 -23.31 1.74
CA SER A 152 9.31 -24.27 2.74
C SER A 152 8.52 -25.43 2.12
N LYS A 153 8.15 -25.36 0.83
CA LYS A 153 7.40 -26.41 0.11
C LYS A 153 8.27 -27.39 -0.70
N SER A 154 9.59 -27.24 -0.68
CA SER A 154 10.54 -28.13 -1.35
C SER A 154 11.57 -28.62 -0.32
N GLN A 155 11.38 -29.73 0.40
CA GLN A 155 11.70 -31.13 0.06
C GLN A 155 11.90 -31.91 1.40
N PRO A 156 12.13 -33.25 1.48
CA PRO A 156 12.05 -34.33 0.49
C PRO A 156 11.30 -35.58 1.01
N GLY A 157 10.40 -36.15 0.20
CA GLY A 157 10.02 -37.56 0.34
C GLY A 157 10.88 -38.42 -0.57
N LYS A 158 11.85 -39.17 -0.02
CA LYS A 158 12.34 -40.46 -0.52
C LYS A 158 13.50 -40.97 0.36
N LYS A 159 13.18 -41.93 1.24
CA LYS A 159 13.98 -43.12 1.49
C LYS A 159 13.01 -44.28 1.61
#